data_AF-A0A0E0QMA9-F1
#
_entry.id   AF-A0A0E0QMA9-F1
#
_cell.length_a   1.000
_cell.length_b   1.000
_cell.length_c   1.000
_cell.angle_alpha   90.00
_cell.angle_beta   90.00
_cell.angle_gamma   90.00
#
_symmetry.space_group_name_H-M   'P 1'
#
loop_
_entity.id
_entity.type
_entity.pdbx_description
1 polymer ?
#
loop_
_entity_poly.entity_id
_entity_poly.type
_entity_poly.pdbx_seq_one_letter_code
_entity_poly.pdbx_strand_id
1 'polypeptide(L)'
;MAGAAAASSAACSSPAPNPTTRYPVRRRVPRPPLVAASRHCTASPFPTTISISSSGLGQARPRDPFLNPRLRFAAAAAAAEGEMAAEASAAAAEGAQAKPFSVLFVCLGNICRSPAAEAVFRNLVSKRGLESKFLIDSAGTIGYHEVGNKADSRMRSASKKRGIEVTSISRPVKPSDFRDFDLILAMDRQNYEDLLSSFERWRHREPLPDSGPKKVKLMCSYCKRHTESEVPDPYYGGPQGFEKVLDLLEDACESLLDSIVAENASVSA
;
A
#
# COMPACT_ATOMS: atom_id res chain seq x y z
N MET A 1 -28.12 -11.63 71.17
CA MET A 1 -28.35 -12.91 70.48
C MET A 1 -28.86 -12.62 69.09
N ALA A 2 -28.20 -13.21 68.10
CA ALA A 2 -28.48 -13.03 66.68
C ALA A 2 -29.84 -13.63 66.28
N GLY A 3 -30.54 -12.98 65.36
CA GLY A 3 -31.75 -13.47 64.71
C GLY A 3 -31.81 -12.92 63.29
N ALA A 4 -31.46 -13.77 62.33
CA ALA A 4 -31.25 -13.44 60.92
C ALA A 4 -32.57 -13.17 60.18
N ALA A 5 -32.61 -12.09 59.41
CA ALA A 5 -33.63 -11.84 58.39
C ALA A 5 -33.17 -12.46 57.07
N ALA A 6 -33.92 -13.46 56.58
CA ALA A 6 -33.72 -14.08 55.29
C ALA A 6 -34.28 -13.17 54.18
N ALA A 7 -33.40 -12.61 53.35
CA ALA A 7 -33.77 -11.96 52.11
C ALA A 7 -33.60 -12.96 50.96
N SER A 8 -34.71 -13.30 50.32
CA SER A 8 -34.80 -14.18 49.15
C SER A 8 -34.23 -13.50 47.91
N SER A 9 -33.19 -14.08 47.31
CA SER A 9 -32.61 -13.65 46.04
C SER A 9 -33.28 -14.38 44.87
N ALA A 10 -34.12 -13.67 44.13
CA ALA A 10 -34.66 -14.15 42.86
C ALA A 10 -33.60 -14.04 41.76
N ALA A 11 -33.01 -15.17 41.39
CA ALA A 11 -32.15 -15.30 40.22
C ALA A 11 -33.01 -15.23 38.94
N CYS A 12 -32.83 -14.17 38.14
CA CYS A 12 -33.35 -14.11 36.78
C CYS A 12 -32.44 -14.92 35.85
N SER A 13 -32.78 -16.18 35.61
CA SER A 13 -32.19 -17.01 34.57
C SER A 13 -32.75 -16.62 33.20
N SER A 14 -31.91 -16.06 32.32
CA SER A 14 -32.25 -15.90 30.90
C SER A 14 -32.00 -17.21 30.14
N PRO A 15 -32.89 -17.65 29.24
CA PRO A 15 -32.68 -18.87 28.46
C PRO A 15 -31.72 -18.62 27.29
N ALA A 16 -30.78 -19.55 27.09
CA ALA A 16 -29.89 -19.60 25.93
C ALA A 16 -30.67 -19.89 24.63
N PRO A 17 -30.28 -19.30 23.47
CA PRO A 17 -30.92 -19.61 22.20
C PRO A 17 -30.49 -20.98 21.65
N ASN A 18 -31.51 -21.74 21.21
CA ASN A 18 -31.45 -23.12 20.73
C ASN A 18 -30.83 -23.20 19.30
N PRO A 19 -29.82 -24.05 19.02
CA PRO A 19 -29.10 -24.09 17.75
C PRO A 19 -29.75 -25.04 16.73
N THR A 20 -30.99 -24.79 16.32
CA THR A 20 -31.60 -25.52 15.19
C THR A 20 -32.63 -24.66 14.46
N THR A 21 -32.15 -23.71 13.65
CA THR A 21 -32.99 -23.08 12.63
C THR A 21 -32.29 -23.20 11.28
N ARG A 22 -32.71 -24.20 10.50
CA ARG A 22 -32.29 -24.39 9.11
C ARG A 22 -32.80 -23.21 8.29
N TYR A 23 -31.88 -22.48 7.66
CA TYR A 23 -32.20 -21.42 6.69
C TYR A 23 -32.99 -21.99 5.50
N PRO A 24 -34.06 -21.31 5.02
CA PRO A 24 -34.75 -21.72 3.80
C PRO A 24 -33.92 -21.36 2.57
N VAL A 25 -33.74 -22.35 1.69
CA VAL A 25 -33.09 -22.26 0.38
C VAL A 25 -33.82 -21.24 -0.49
N ARG A 26 -33.15 -20.13 -0.84
CA ARG A 26 -33.66 -19.15 -1.81
C ARG A 26 -33.75 -19.78 -3.20
N ARG A 27 -34.97 -19.88 -3.74
CA ARG A 27 -35.25 -20.24 -5.14
C ARG A 27 -34.68 -19.17 -6.09
N ARG A 28 -33.98 -19.62 -7.15
CA ARG A 28 -33.48 -18.78 -8.24
C ARG A 28 -34.66 -18.18 -9.03
N VAL A 29 -34.65 -16.86 -9.19
CA VAL A 29 -35.54 -16.14 -10.11
C VAL A 29 -34.81 -16.03 -11.47
N PRO A 30 -35.47 -16.30 -12.62
CA PRO A 30 -34.85 -16.20 -13.93
C PRO A 30 -34.62 -14.74 -14.34
N ARG A 31 -33.49 -14.47 -14.99
CA ARG A 31 -33.10 -13.14 -15.52
C ARG A 31 -33.92 -12.80 -16.78
N PRO A 32 -34.32 -11.53 -16.99
CA PRO A 32 -34.88 -11.08 -18.26
C PRO A 32 -33.80 -11.00 -19.36
N PRO A 33 -34.17 -11.12 -20.65
CA PRO A 33 -33.23 -11.15 -21.76
C PRO A 33 -32.60 -9.78 -22.07
N LEU A 34 -31.34 -9.83 -22.52
CA LEU A 34 -30.57 -8.70 -23.03
C LEU A 34 -31.21 -8.16 -24.32
N VAL A 35 -31.58 -6.87 -24.32
CA VAL A 35 -31.92 -6.13 -25.54
C VAL A 35 -30.63 -5.56 -26.13
N ALA A 36 -30.29 -6.02 -27.33
CA ALA A 36 -29.20 -5.50 -28.14
C ALA A 36 -29.58 -4.13 -28.73
N ALA A 37 -28.85 -3.08 -28.34
CA ALA A 37 -28.91 -1.79 -29.04
C ALA A 37 -27.76 -1.75 -30.06
N SER A 38 -28.11 -2.04 -31.31
CA SER A 38 -27.29 -1.75 -32.49
C SER A 38 -27.51 -0.29 -32.89
N ARG A 39 -26.45 0.54 -32.91
CA ARG A 39 -26.44 1.83 -33.62
C ARG A 39 -25.05 2.12 -34.20
N HIS A 40 -24.97 1.82 -35.49
CA HIS A 40 -24.36 2.58 -36.59
C HIS A 40 -23.02 3.31 -36.36
N CYS A 41 -21.98 2.73 -36.95
CA CYS A 41 -20.81 3.43 -37.47
C CYS A 41 -21.21 4.31 -38.66
N THR A 42 -20.82 5.58 -38.64
CA THR A 42 -20.71 6.41 -39.84
C THR A 42 -19.30 6.99 -39.90
N ALA A 43 -18.66 6.81 -41.05
CA ALA A 43 -17.29 7.14 -41.35
C ALA A 43 -17.13 8.54 -41.96
N SER A 44 -15.95 9.13 -41.72
CA SER A 44 -15.14 9.98 -42.62
C SER A 44 -15.53 11.47 -42.82
N PRO A 45 -14.64 12.33 -43.35
CA PRO A 45 -13.16 12.28 -43.42
C PRO A 45 -12.43 13.59 -42.96
N PHE A 46 -11.10 13.49 -42.83
CA PHE A 46 -10.12 14.59 -42.83
C PHE A 46 -10.16 15.43 -44.13
N PRO A 47 -9.66 16.69 -44.12
CA PRO A 47 -8.36 16.90 -44.75
C PRO A 47 -7.42 17.89 -44.06
N THR A 48 -6.14 17.60 -44.21
CA THR A 48 -4.94 18.45 -44.12
C THR A 48 -5.04 19.65 -45.07
N THR A 49 -4.49 20.82 -44.73
CA THR A 49 -3.56 21.61 -45.58
C THR A 49 -3.01 22.83 -44.81
N ILE A 50 -1.70 22.98 -44.96
CA ILE A 50 -0.79 24.02 -44.49
C ILE A 50 -1.05 25.34 -45.24
N SER A 51 -0.93 26.48 -44.57
CA SER A 51 -0.64 27.74 -45.26
C SER A 51 0.35 28.58 -44.46
N ILE A 52 1.53 28.74 -45.05
CA ILE A 52 2.61 29.64 -44.66
C ILE A 52 2.46 30.87 -45.54
N SER A 53 2.41 32.06 -44.94
CA SER A 53 2.55 33.32 -45.67
C SER A 53 3.68 34.15 -45.06
N SER A 54 4.71 34.32 -45.89
CA SER A 54 5.88 35.18 -45.78
C SER A 54 5.54 36.65 -46.04
N SER A 55 6.27 37.59 -45.41
CA SER A 55 6.91 38.74 -46.11
C SER A 55 7.60 39.72 -45.15
N GLY A 56 8.79 40.20 -45.55
CA GLY A 56 9.40 41.45 -45.07
C GLY A 56 10.89 41.31 -44.69
N LEU A 57 11.84 41.23 -45.62
CA LEU A 57 12.59 42.31 -46.30
C LEU A 57 13.64 43.06 -45.44
N GLY A 58 14.88 43.01 -45.96
CA GLY A 58 15.95 44.01 -45.75
C GLY A 58 17.04 43.56 -44.77
N GLN A 59 18.34 43.70 -45.03
CA GLN A 59 19.13 44.26 -46.13
C GLN A 59 20.53 43.63 -45.98
N ALA A 60 21.21 43.44 -47.11
CA ALA A 60 22.57 42.91 -47.16
C ALA A 60 23.60 44.01 -47.45
N ARG A 61 24.85 43.72 -47.03
CA ARG A 61 26.19 44.20 -47.49
C ARG A 61 26.92 45.17 -46.55
N PRO A 62 28.28 45.29 -46.64
CA PRO A 62 29.25 44.53 -47.46
C PRO A 62 30.39 43.88 -46.66
N ARG A 63 31.19 43.07 -47.39
CA ARG A 63 32.47 42.48 -47.00
C ARG A 63 33.61 43.49 -47.13
N ASP A 64 34.67 43.29 -46.33
CA ASP A 64 36.11 43.20 -46.70
C ASP A 64 37.00 43.61 -45.48
N PRO A 65 38.32 43.36 -45.47
CA PRO A 65 38.95 42.04 -45.45
C PRO A 65 40.12 41.96 -44.44
N PHE A 66 40.77 40.79 -44.34
CA PHE A 66 42.13 40.52 -43.81
C PHE A 66 42.72 41.42 -42.68
N LEU A 67 43.05 40.80 -41.54
CA LEU A 67 44.43 40.82 -40.98
C LEU A 67 44.53 39.89 -39.75
N ASN A 68 45.41 38.90 -39.82
CA ASN A 68 46.08 38.33 -38.65
C ASN A 68 47.51 38.89 -38.69
N PRO A 69 48.05 39.38 -37.55
CA PRO A 69 49.07 38.54 -36.93
C PRO A 69 49.09 38.59 -35.39
N ARG A 70 49.54 37.47 -34.82
CA ARG A 70 49.97 37.23 -33.44
C ARG A 70 50.80 38.40 -32.87
N LEU A 71 50.57 38.82 -31.62
CA LEU A 71 51.44 38.50 -30.44
C LEU A 71 51.15 39.39 -29.20
N ARG A 72 51.15 38.71 -28.02
CA ARG A 72 51.29 39.19 -26.63
C ARG A 72 50.03 39.81 -26.01
N PHE A 73 49.62 39.52 -24.77
CA PHE A 73 50.34 39.18 -23.54
C PHE A 73 49.54 38.21 -22.65
N ALA A 74 50.25 37.62 -21.69
CA ALA A 74 49.84 36.59 -20.75
C ALA A 74 48.80 36.99 -19.68
N ALA A 75 48.31 35.96 -19.00
CA ALA A 75 47.68 35.91 -17.67
C ALA A 75 46.16 36.12 -17.58
N ALA A 76 45.42 35.00 -17.54
CA ALA A 76 44.30 34.69 -16.62
C ALA A 76 43.34 33.65 -17.22
N ALA A 77 43.68 32.36 -17.14
CA ALA A 77 42.74 31.27 -17.44
C ALA A 77 43.22 29.93 -16.82
N ALA A 78 43.43 29.90 -15.50
CA ALA A 78 43.76 28.68 -14.76
C ALA A 78 42.93 28.60 -13.46
N ALA A 79 41.64 28.96 -13.53
CA ALA A 79 40.70 28.89 -12.41
C ALA A 79 39.27 28.58 -12.90
N ALA A 80 39.14 27.64 -13.85
CA ALA A 80 37.83 27.23 -14.36
C ALA A 80 37.75 25.74 -14.76
N GLU A 81 38.68 24.90 -14.30
CA GLU A 81 38.61 23.43 -14.52
C GLU A 81 38.37 22.65 -13.22
N GLY A 82 38.30 23.34 -12.07
CA GLY A 82 38.07 22.72 -10.76
C GLY A 82 36.59 22.56 -10.37
N GLU A 83 35.66 23.26 -11.02
CA GLU A 83 34.25 23.29 -10.61
C GLU A 83 33.37 22.27 -11.33
N MET A 84 33.67 21.91 -12.59
CA MET A 84 32.87 20.93 -13.33
C MET A 84 33.16 19.47 -12.95
N ALA A 85 34.26 19.17 -12.28
CA ALA A 85 34.59 17.81 -11.83
C ALA A 85 33.90 17.43 -10.50
N ALA A 86 33.58 18.41 -9.65
CA ALA A 86 32.91 18.17 -8.37
C ALA A 86 31.40 17.89 -8.55
N GLU A 87 30.75 18.59 -9.48
CA GLU A 87 29.31 18.44 -9.74
C GLU A 87 28.98 17.12 -10.48
N ALA A 88 29.91 16.63 -11.32
CA ALA A 88 29.81 15.29 -11.93
C ALA A 88 30.03 14.14 -10.92
N SER A 89 30.77 14.38 -9.83
CA SER A 89 31.00 13.40 -8.76
C SER A 89 29.84 13.29 -7.78
N ALA A 90 29.03 14.35 -7.61
CA ALA A 90 27.82 14.31 -6.79
C ALA A 90 26.69 13.54 -7.48
N ALA A 91 26.53 13.72 -8.80
CA ALA A 91 25.54 13.01 -9.61
C ALA A 91 25.85 11.50 -9.79
N ALA A 92 27.14 11.10 -9.70
CA ALA A 92 27.54 9.70 -9.81
C ALA A 92 27.34 8.90 -8.51
N ALA A 93 27.27 9.56 -7.35
CA ALA A 93 26.92 8.94 -6.07
C ALA A 93 25.40 8.78 -5.88
N GLU A 94 24.60 9.51 -6.67
CA GLU A 94 23.13 9.47 -6.71
C GLU A 94 22.60 8.34 -7.63
N GLY A 95 23.44 7.34 -7.93
CA GLY A 95 23.18 6.29 -8.92
C GLY A 95 22.96 4.89 -8.38
N ALA A 96 23.07 4.68 -7.07
CA ALA A 96 22.71 3.42 -6.43
C ALA A 96 21.50 3.61 -5.51
N GLN A 97 20.38 4.08 -6.06
CA GLN A 97 19.12 4.04 -5.32
C GLN A 97 18.79 2.56 -5.04
N ALA A 98 19.06 2.12 -3.81
CA ALA A 98 18.68 0.80 -3.35
C ALA A 98 17.17 0.64 -3.49
N LYS A 99 16.72 -0.52 -3.99
CA LYS A 99 15.29 -0.84 -4.13
C LYS A 99 14.57 -0.52 -2.80
N PRO A 100 13.46 0.24 -2.81
CA PRO A 100 12.67 0.48 -1.62
C PRO A 100 12.24 -0.84 -0.98
N PHE A 101 12.30 -0.92 0.35
CA PHE A 101 11.86 -2.10 1.09
C PHE A 101 10.34 -2.19 1.03
N SER A 102 9.84 -3.32 0.57
CA SER A 102 8.43 -3.48 0.22
C SER A 102 7.66 -4.34 1.24
N VAL A 103 6.61 -3.77 1.82
CA VAL A 103 5.77 -4.39 2.86
C VAL A 103 4.32 -4.47 2.40
N LEU A 104 3.74 -5.68 2.47
CA LEU A 104 2.34 -5.94 2.17
C LEU A 104 1.57 -6.38 3.41
N PHE A 105 0.51 -5.66 3.75
CA PHE A 105 -0.41 -6.04 4.82
C PHE A 105 -1.61 -6.83 4.29
N VAL A 106 -1.90 -7.99 4.87
CA VAL A 106 -2.94 -8.91 4.35
C VAL A 106 -3.95 -9.25 5.44
N CYS A 107 -5.23 -9.03 5.13
CA CYS A 107 -6.34 -9.59 5.90
C CYS A 107 -7.29 -10.37 4.99
N LEU A 108 -8.47 -10.75 5.49
CA LEU A 108 -9.48 -11.43 4.68
C LEU A 108 -9.95 -10.55 3.50
N GLY A 109 -10.75 -9.51 3.77
CA GLY A 109 -11.42 -8.72 2.72
C GLY A 109 -10.73 -7.40 2.30
N ASN A 110 -9.60 -7.05 2.91
CA ASN A 110 -8.86 -5.79 2.66
C ASN A 110 -9.70 -4.51 2.77
N ILE A 111 -10.63 -4.49 3.72
CA ILE A 111 -11.47 -3.32 3.99
C ILE A 111 -11.34 -2.80 5.41
N CYS A 112 -10.66 -3.50 6.33
CA CYS A 112 -10.64 -3.10 7.73
C CYS A 112 -9.24 -3.17 8.35
N ARG A 113 -8.78 -4.36 8.72
CA ARG A 113 -7.50 -4.57 9.43
C ARG A 113 -6.27 -4.21 8.58
N SER A 114 -6.15 -4.74 7.36
CA SER A 114 -4.97 -4.44 6.53
C SER A 114 -4.89 -3.01 6.00
N PRO A 115 -5.99 -2.33 5.59
CA PRO A 115 -5.95 -0.88 5.31
C PRO A 115 -5.52 -0.03 6.51
N ALA A 116 -5.98 -0.40 7.72
CA ALA A 116 -5.57 0.30 8.93
C ALA A 116 -4.07 0.11 9.20
N ALA A 117 -3.56 -1.11 9.06
CA ALA A 117 -2.15 -1.42 9.25
C ALA A 117 -1.26 -0.64 8.26
N GLU A 118 -1.66 -0.61 6.99
CA GLU A 118 -1.01 0.17 5.94
C GLU A 118 -0.93 1.66 6.29
N ALA A 119 -2.05 2.25 6.72
CA ALA A 119 -2.10 3.66 7.08
C ALA A 119 -1.28 3.99 8.33
N VAL A 120 -1.33 3.14 9.36
CA VAL A 120 -0.54 3.28 10.60
C VAL A 120 0.95 3.20 10.27
N PHE A 121 1.37 2.18 9.51
CA PHE A 121 2.77 1.99 9.14
C PHE A 121 3.28 3.15 8.26
N ARG A 122 2.50 3.57 7.27
CA ARG A 122 2.84 4.74 6.43
C ARG A 122 2.99 6.00 7.26
N ASN A 123 2.11 6.24 8.23
CA ASN A 123 2.22 7.39 9.13
C ASN A 123 3.51 7.36 9.96
N LEU A 124 3.92 6.19 10.45
CA LEU A 124 5.18 6.03 11.19
C LEU A 124 6.42 6.23 10.31
N VAL A 125 6.40 5.68 9.10
CA VAL A 125 7.48 5.85 8.10
C VAL A 125 7.62 7.34 7.73
N SER A 126 6.50 8.03 7.50
CA SER A 126 6.44 9.46 7.23
C SER A 126 7.04 10.29 8.36
N LYS A 127 6.64 10.00 9.62
CA LYS A 127 7.17 10.66 10.82
C LYS A 127 8.69 10.50 10.98
N ARG A 128 9.28 9.43 10.43
CA ARG A 128 10.73 9.20 10.44
C ARG A 128 11.44 9.69 9.17
N GLY A 129 10.73 10.29 8.22
CA GLY A 129 11.31 10.78 6.96
C GLY A 129 11.82 9.67 6.03
N LEU A 130 11.27 8.45 6.14
CA LEU A 130 11.74 7.27 5.40
C LEU A 130 10.86 6.92 4.19
N GLU A 131 9.94 7.79 3.77
CA GLU A 131 8.93 7.48 2.76
C GLU A 131 9.51 6.97 1.43
N SER A 132 10.62 7.55 0.97
CA SER A 132 11.28 7.16 -0.28
C SER A 132 11.93 5.77 -0.22
N LYS A 133 12.17 5.23 0.98
CA LYS A 133 12.81 3.94 1.21
C LYS A 133 11.83 2.79 1.34
N PHE A 134 10.52 3.06 1.34
CA PHE A 134 9.50 2.04 1.54
C PHE A 134 8.46 2.02 0.43
N LEU A 135 8.05 0.81 0.03
CA LEU A 135 6.84 0.57 -0.74
C LEU A 135 5.83 -0.12 0.16
N ILE A 136 4.68 0.52 0.41
CA ILE A 136 3.71 0.07 1.41
C ILE A 136 2.35 -0.11 0.73
N ASP A 137 1.80 -1.32 0.84
CA ASP A 137 0.50 -1.66 0.26
C ASP A 137 -0.31 -2.62 1.16
N SER A 138 -1.59 -2.82 0.84
CA SER A 138 -2.44 -3.82 1.48
C SER A 138 -3.26 -4.64 0.49
N ALA A 139 -3.60 -5.87 0.88
CA ALA A 139 -4.38 -6.79 0.06
C ALA A 139 -5.26 -7.73 0.92
N GLY A 140 -6.12 -8.49 0.23
CA GLY A 140 -7.11 -9.40 0.79
C GLY A 140 -6.93 -10.83 0.29
N THR A 141 -7.10 -11.83 1.15
CA THR A 141 -7.07 -13.25 0.71
C THR A 141 -8.29 -13.63 -0.12
N ILE A 142 -9.42 -12.93 0.05
CA ILE A 142 -10.59 -13.05 -0.83
C ILE A 142 -10.59 -11.97 -1.91
N GLY A 143 -11.07 -12.33 -3.09
CA GLY A 143 -11.19 -11.44 -4.25
C GLY A 143 -12.61 -11.23 -4.74
N TYR A 144 -13.62 -11.52 -3.92
CA TYR A 144 -15.02 -11.57 -4.33
C TYR A 144 -15.87 -10.63 -3.47
N HIS A 145 -16.44 -9.60 -4.08
CA HIS A 145 -17.31 -8.55 -3.49
C HIS A 145 -16.62 -7.36 -2.83
N GLU A 146 -15.33 -7.45 -2.48
CA GLU A 146 -14.62 -6.33 -1.84
C GLU A 146 -13.78 -5.48 -2.80
N VAL A 147 -13.38 -6.02 -3.96
CA VAL A 147 -12.45 -5.35 -4.88
C VAL A 147 -12.97 -3.97 -5.32
N GLY A 148 -12.15 -2.93 -5.13
CA GLY A 148 -12.51 -1.54 -5.45
C GLY A 148 -13.27 -0.82 -4.33
N ASN A 149 -13.64 -1.50 -3.24
CA ASN A 149 -14.29 -0.86 -2.11
C ASN A 149 -13.29 -0.03 -1.29
N LYS A 150 -13.79 1.06 -0.72
CA LYS A 150 -13.06 1.83 0.30
C LYS A 150 -13.00 1.05 1.61
N ALA A 151 -12.02 1.37 2.44
CA ALA A 151 -11.97 0.87 3.82
C ALA A 151 -13.26 1.19 4.60
N ASP A 152 -13.60 0.30 5.53
CA ASP A 152 -14.76 0.34 6.43
C ASP A 152 -14.83 1.71 7.11
N SER A 153 -16.01 2.33 7.06
CA SER A 153 -16.23 3.68 7.55
C SER A 153 -15.95 3.82 9.05
N ARG A 154 -16.18 2.77 9.84
CA ARG A 154 -15.91 2.77 11.30
C ARG A 154 -14.43 2.73 11.58
N MET A 155 -13.68 1.90 10.83
CA MET A 155 -12.22 1.88 10.94
C MET A 155 -11.62 3.23 10.53
N ARG A 156 -12.05 3.79 9.38
CA ARG A 156 -11.66 5.14 8.95
C ARG A 156 -11.96 6.20 10.01
N SER A 157 -13.12 6.11 10.66
CA SER A 157 -13.50 7.03 11.72
C SER A 157 -12.64 6.87 12.97
N ALA A 158 -12.28 5.65 13.37
CA ALA A 158 -11.42 5.40 14.52
C ALA A 158 -9.98 5.90 14.24
N SER A 159 -9.40 5.53 13.09
CA SER A 159 -8.06 5.99 12.68
C SER A 159 -7.98 7.51 12.58
N LYS A 160 -9.01 8.17 12.05
CA LYS A 160 -9.05 9.64 11.93
C LYS A 160 -8.96 10.35 13.28
N LYS A 161 -9.53 9.78 14.35
CA LYS A 161 -9.40 10.33 15.72
C LYS A 161 -7.94 10.34 16.19
N ARG A 162 -7.11 9.44 15.65
CA ARG A 162 -5.67 9.34 15.92
C ARG A 162 -4.82 10.14 14.93
N GLY A 163 -5.44 10.92 14.04
CA GLY A 163 -4.75 11.67 12.99
C GLY A 163 -4.23 10.80 11.83
N ILE A 164 -4.75 9.59 11.68
CA ILE A 164 -4.33 8.64 10.63
C ILE A 164 -5.43 8.54 9.58
N GLU A 165 -5.09 8.84 8.33
CA GLU A 165 -6.01 8.72 7.21
C GLU A 165 -5.85 7.38 6.49
N VAL A 166 -6.94 6.60 6.43
CA VAL A 166 -7.00 5.32 5.71
C VAL A 166 -7.59 5.55 4.33
N THR A 167 -6.75 5.49 3.30
CA THR A 167 -7.09 5.76 1.89
C THR A 167 -7.08 4.53 1.00
N SER A 168 -6.72 3.35 1.54
CA SER A 168 -6.58 2.12 0.78
C SER A 168 -7.87 1.71 0.06
N ILE A 169 -7.68 1.13 -1.13
CA ILE A 169 -8.74 0.54 -1.95
C ILE A 169 -8.54 -0.97 -1.96
N SER A 170 -9.60 -1.71 -1.66
CA SER A 170 -9.53 -3.15 -1.53
C SER A 170 -9.09 -3.82 -2.84
N ARG A 171 -8.12 -4.73 -2.73
CA ARG A 171 -7.67 -5.60 -3.82
C ARG A 171 -7.36 -7.02 -3.31
N PRO A 172 -7.51 -8.05 -4.16
CA PRO A 172 -7.05 -9.39 -3.79
C PRO A 172 -5.53 -9.48 -3.82
N VAL A 173 -4.99 -10.41 -3.05
CA VAL A 173 -3.62 -10.89 -3.18
C VAL A 173 -3.46 -11.57 -4.54
N LYS A 174 -2.31 -11.36 -5.16
CA LYS A 174 -1.94 -11.91 -6.47
C LYS A 174 -0.64 -12.70 -6.36
N PRO A 175 -0.37 -13.61 -7.31
CA PRO A 175 0.90 -14.33 -7.36
C PRO A 175 2.13 -13.41 -7.41
N SER A 176 2.03 -12.28 -8.13
CA SER A 176 3.09 -11.27 -8.22
C SER A 176 3.46 -10.67 -6.87
N ASP A 177 2.54 -10.62 -5.90
CA ASP A 177 2.82 -10.06 -4.57
C ASP A 177 3.94 -10.83 -3.86
N PHE A 178 4.04 -12.15 -4.06
CA PHE A 178 5.13 -12.97 -3.48
C PHE A 178 6.51 -12.70 -4.11
N ARG A 179 6.53 -12.14 -5.32
CA ARG A 179 7.74 -11.74 -6.02
C ARG A 179 8.16 -10.33 -5.62
N ASP A 180 7.19 -9.41 -5.64
CA ASP A 180 7.46 -7.98 -5.60
C ASP A 180 7.74 -7.50 -4.17
N PHE A 181 7.02 -8.07 -3.19
CA PHE A 181 7.14 -7.69 -1.78
C PHE A 181 8.25 -8.47 -1.05
N ASP A 182 8.97 -7.78 -0.16
CA ASP A 182 10.04 -8.34 0.66
C ASP A 182 9.47 -8.95 1.95
N LEU A 183 8.38 -8.38 2.46
CA LEU A 183 7.67 -8.85 3.65
C LEU A 183 6.15 -8.84 3.46
N ILE A 184 5.48 -9.92 3.86
CA ILE A 184 4.02 -10.07 3.80
C ILE A 184 3.50 -10.34 5.22
N LEU A 185 2.62 -9.49 5.73
CA LEU A 185 2.13 -9.52 7.10
C LEU A 185 0.65 -9.93 7.14
N ALA A 186 0.39 -11.14 7.63
CA ALA A 186 -0.95 -11.66 7.85
C ALA A 186 -1.53 -11.14 9.19
N MET A 187 -2.77 -10.67 9.17
CA MET A 187 -3.42 -10.14 10.37
C MET A 187 -3.80 -11.21 11.39
N ASP A 188 -4.16 -12.40 10.93
CA ASP A 188 -4.54 -13.54 11.75
C ASP A 188 -3.99 -14.86 11.19
N ARG A 189 -4.13 -15.95 11.94
CA ARG A 189 -3.61 -17.26 11.54
C ARG A 189 -4.31 -17.83 10.31
N GLN A 190 -5.61 -17.56 10.14
CA GLN A 190 -6.34 -18.00 8.96
C GLN A 190 -5.79 -17.33 7.70
N ASN A 191 -5.50 -16.03 7.75
CA ASN A 191 -4.92 -15.28 6.63
C ASN A 191 -3.52 -15.79 6.31
N TYR A 192 -2.74 -16.16 7.32
CA TYR A 192 -1.43 -16.81 7.14
C TYR A 192 -1.56 -18.13 6.39
N GLU A 193 -2.46 -19.02 6.84
CA GLU A 193 -2.70 -20.32 6.19
C GLU A 193 -3.26 -20.17 4.76
N ASP A 194 -4.16 -19.21 4.54
CA ASP A 194 -4.73 -18.90 3.22
C ASP A 194 -3.67 -18.40 2.23
N LEU A 195 -2.72 -17.58 2.70
CA LEU A 195 -1.58 -17.11 1.91
C LEU A 195 -0.68 -18.27 1.48
N LEU A 196 -0.31 -19.14 2.42
CA LEU A 196 0.53 -20.31 2.12
C LEU A 196 -0.17 -21.27 1.16
N SER A 197 -1.47 -21.52 1.39
CA SER A 197 -2.29 -22.35 0.51
C SER A 197 -2.43 -21.74 -0.89
N SER A 198 -2.51 -20.42 -0.99
CA SER A 198 -2.57 -19.71 -2.29
C SER A 198 -1.23 -19.76 -3.01
N PHE A 199 -0.12 -19.56 -2.29
CA PHE A 199 1.23 -19.73 -2.83
C PHE A 199 1.43 -21.14 -3.41
N GLU A 200 1.05 -22.17 -2.65
CA GLU A 200 1.16 -23.57 -3.09
C GLU A 200 0.36 -23.83 -4.38
N ARG A 201 -0.86 -23.29 -4.48
CA ARG A 201 -1.66 -23.42 -5.71
C ARG A 201 -1.05 -22.67 -6.90
N TRP A 202 -0.42 -21.52 -6.67
CA TRP A 202 0.12 -20.68 -7.74
C TRP A 202 1.50 -21.14 -8.21
N ARG A 203 2.36 -21.66 -7.33
CA ARG A 203 3.69 -22.18 -7.72
C ARG A 203 3.62 -23.34 -8.71
N HIS A 204 2.49 -24.07 -8.73
CA HIS A 204 2.23 -25.12 -9.70
C HIS A 204 1.75 -24.60 -11.06
N ARG A 205 1.36 -23.33 -11.16
CA ARG A 205 0.81 -22.70 -12.37
C ARG A 205 1.79 -21.73 -13.01
N GLU A 206 2.61 -21.04 -12.23
CA GLU A 206 3.61 -20.10 -12.72
C GLU A 206 4.87 -20.08 -11.83
N PRO A 207 6.03 -19.64 -12.37
CA PRO A 207 7.26 -19.54 -11.59
C PRO A 207 7.13 -18.52 -10.44
N LEU A 208 7.20 -19.02 -9.21
CA LEU A 208 7.27 -18.21 -7.99
C LEU A 208 8.55 -18.51 -7.21
N PRO A 209 9.10 -17.53 -6.47
CA PRO A 209 10.33 -17.74 -5.72
C PRO A 209 10.09 -18.67 -4.52
N ASP A 210 10.99 -19.63 -4.32
CA ASP A 210 10.94 -20.57 -3.17
C ASP A 210 11.00 -19.85 -1.80
N SER A 211 11.49 -18.61 -1.79
CA SER A 211 11.48 -17.76 -0.60
C SER A 211 10.10 -17.21 -0.23
N GLY A 212 9.10 -17.29 -1.12
CA GLY A 212 7.76 -16.69 -0.93
C GLY A 212 7.14 -16.98 0.44
N PRO A 213 7.01 -18.26 0.85
CA PRO A 213 6.48 -18.62 2.17
C PRO A 213 7.28 -18.06 3.35
N LYS A 214 8.60 -17.92 3.21
CA LYS A 214 9.49 -17.40 4.26
C LYS A 214 9.30 -15.91 4.53
N LYS A 215 8.74 -15.18 3.55
CA LYS A 215 8.40 -13.76 3.67
C LYS A 215 7.08 -13.53 4.41
N VAL A 216 6.25 -14.56 4.58
CA VAL A 216 4.96 -14.44 5.26
C VAL A 216 5.17 -14.53 6.76
N LYS A 217 4.72 -13.53 7.51
CA LYS A 217 4.76 -13.49 8.98
C LYS A 217 3.43 -13.01 9.54
N LEU A 218 3.17 -13.27 10.83
CA LEU A 218 2.00 -12.73 11.53
C LEU A 218 2.26 -11.30 11.98
N MET A 219 1.28 -10.42 11.87
CA MET A 219 1.41 -9.03 12.31
C MET A 219 1.79 -8.94 13.79
N CYS A 220 1.07 -9.69 14.63
CA CYS A 220 1.30 -9.67 16.07
C CYS A 220 2.63 -10.31 16.52
N SER A 221 3.39 -10.98 15.63
CA SER A 221 4.75 -11.42 15.99
C SER A 221 5.70 -10.24 16.23
N TYR A 222 5.30 -9.03 15.81
CA TYR A 222 6.04 -7.80 16.04
C TYR A 222 5.53 -7.00 17.25
N CYS A 223 4.41 -7.38 17.88
CA CYS A 223 3.94 -6.71 19.10
C CYS A 223 4.97 -6.83 20.23
N LYS A 224 5.24 -5.73 20.94
CA LYS A 224 6.12 -5.72 22.12
C LYS A 224 5.37 -5.44 23.41
N ARG A 225 4.35 -4.57 23.36
CA ARG A 225 3.53 -4.18 24.52
C ARG A 225 2.35 -5.13 24.72
N HIS A 226 1.86 -5.73 23.65
CA HIS A 226 0.71 -6.63 23.64
C HIS A 226 1.12 -8.10 23.51
N THR A 227 0.32 -8.99 24.07
CA THR A 227 0.61 -10.45 24.12
C THR A 227 -0.29 -11.28 23.21
N GLU A 228 -1.25 -10.63 22.55
CA GLU A 228 -2.12 -11.23 21.57
C GLU A 228 -1.32 -11.83 20.40
N SER A 229 -1.69 -13.04 19.99
CA SER A 229 -1.05 -13.72 18.86
C SER A 229 -1.56 -13.28 17.50
N GLU A 230 -2.73 -12.64 17.44
CA GLU A 230 -3.45 -12.31 16.21
C GLU A 230 -4.22 -11.00 16.36
N VAL A 231 -4.42 -10.28 15.26
CA VAL A 231 -5.23 -9.06 15.22
C VAL A 231 -6.70 -9.47 15.12
N PRO A 232 -7.50 -9.26 16.18
CA PRO A 232 -8.86 -9.75 16.25
C PRO A 232 -9.74 -9.06 15.20
N ASP A 233 -10.74 -9.79 14.73
CA ASP A 233 -11.75 -9.20 13.86
C ASP A 233 -12.61 -8.18 14.65
N PRO A 234 -12.66 -6.89 14.25
CA PRO A 234 -13.27 -5.84 15.06
C PRO A 234 -14.80 -5.89 15.07
N TYR A 235 -15.44 -6.70 14.21
CA TYR A 235 -16.90 -6.69 14.06
C TYR A 235 -17.63 -7.30 15.27
N TYR A 236 -16.94 -8.12 16.07
CA TYR A 236 -17.50 -8.77 17.26
C TYR A 236 -17.40 -7.91 18.54
N GLY A 237 -16.57 -6.85 18.54
CA GLY A 237 -16.25 -6.04 19.72
C GLY A 237 -16.96 -4.68 19.81
N GLY A 238 -17.89 -4.39 18.90
CA GLY A 238 -18.51 -3.07 18.80
C GLY A 238 -17.48 -1.96 18.52
N PRO A 239 -17.73 -0.70 18.94
CA PRO A 239 -16.81 0.41 18.71
C PRO A 239 -15.41 0.21 19.32
N GLN A 240 -15.33 -0.45 20.49
CA GLN A 240 -14.06 -0.71 21.17
C GLN A 240 -13.17 -1.72 20.42
N GLY A 241 -13.78 -2.60 19.62
CA GLY A 241 -13.04 -3.54 18.78
C GLY A 241 -12.11 -2.84 17.77
N PHE A 242 -12.55 -1.72 17.21
CA PHE A 242 -11.74 -0.92 16.28
C PHE A 242 -10.55 -0.26 16.97
N GLU A 243 -10.75 0.28 18.16
CA GLU A 243 -9.68 0.89 18.96
C GLU A 243 -8.64 -0.17 19.36
N LYS A 244 -9.09 -1.35 19.83
CA LYS A 244 -8.18 -2.45 20.16
C LYS A 244 -7.33 -2.89 18.97
N VAL A 245 -7.92 -2.96 17.77
CA VAL A 245 -7.17 -3.27 16.55
C VAL A 245 -6.10 -2.22 16.30
N LEU A 246 -6.43 -0.93 16.41
CA LEU A 246 -5.46 0.15 16.21
C LEU A 246 -4.33 0.12 17.26
N ASP A 247 -4.62 -0.19 18.52
CA ASP A 247 -3.62 -0.31 19.59
C ASP A 247 -2.58 -1.41 19.29
N LEU A 248 -3.05 -2.56 18.81
CA LEU A 248 -2.19 -3.67 18.38
C LEU A 248 -1.37 -3.29 17.14
N LEU A 249 -1.99 -2.62 16.17
CA LEU A 249 -1.31 -2.23 14.95
C LEU A 249 -0.23 -1.17 15.21
N GLU A 250 -0.47 -0.19 16.08
CA GLU A 250 0.52 0.81 16.45
C GLU A 250 1.74 0.19 17.14
N ASP A 251 1.51 -0.70 18.11
CA ASP A 251 2.59 -1.45 18.79
C ASP A 251 3.40 -2.30 17.80
N ALA A 252 2.72 -3.10 16.99
CA ALA A 252 3.38 -3.96 16.01
C ALA A 252 4.11 -3.16 14.93
N CYS A 253 3.54 -2.07 14.40
CA CYS A 253 4.15 -1.26 13.35
C CYS A 253 5.39 -0.50 13.83
N GLU A 254 5.40 0.01 15.06
CA GLU A 254 6.56 0.66 15.65
C GLU A 254 7.75 -0.31 15.73
N SER A 255 7.51 -1.47 16.32
CA SER A 255 8.50 -2.54 16.47
C SER A 255 8.96 -3.11 15.12
N LEU A 256 8.04 -3.25 14.18
CA LEU A 256 8.34 -3.67 12.81
C LEU A 256 9.29 -2.67 12.12
N LEU A 257 9.00 -1.38 12.19
CA LEU A 257 9.81 -0.35 11.56
C LEU A 257 11.23 -0.33 12.16
N ASP A 258 11.35 -0.43 13.49
CA ASP A 258 12.65 -0.55 14.16
C ASP A 258 13.44 -1.76 13.66
N SER A 259 12.77 -2.92 13.55
CA SER A 259 13.40 -4.17 13.09
C SER A 259 13.88 -4.05 11.64
N ILE A 260 13.07 -3.48 10.74
CA ILE A 260 13.44 -3.30 9.34
C ILE A 260 14.64 -2.35 9.21
N VAL A 261 14.63 -1.22 9.94
CA VAL A 261 15.74 -0.26 9.91
C VAL A 261 17.03 -0.91 10.43
N ALA A 262 16.95 -1.67 11.54
CA ALA A 262 18.11 -2.34 12.12
C ALA A 262 18.69 -3.44 11.23
N GLU A 263 17.85 -4.21 10.54
CA GLU A 263 18.26 -5.33 9.69
C GLU A 263 18.72 -4.90 8.28
N ASN A 264 18.27 -3.73 7.80
CA ASN A 264 18.53 -3.28 6.44
C ASN A 264 19.33 -1.98 6.43
N ALA A 265 20.64 -2.10 6.22
CA ALA A 265 21.56 -0.96 6.10
C ALA A 265 21.18 0.03 4.98
N SER A 266 20.49 -0.44 3.93
CA SER A 266 19.96 0.42 2.85
C SER A 266 18.78 1.30 3.29
N VAL A 267 18.07 0.90 4.36
CA VAL A 267 16.93 1.63 4.93
C VAL A 267 17.38 2.54 6.06
N SER A 268 18.42 2.15 6.81
CA SER A 268 19.11 3.03 7.77
C SER A 268 19.66 4.29 7.09
N ALA A 269 19.51 5.43 7.76
CA ALA A 269 19.99 6.73 7.29
C ALA A 269 21.51 6.84 7.41
#